data_AF-A0A7H0LFI7-F1
#
_entry.id   AF-A0A7H0LFI7-F1
#
_cell.length_a   1.000
_cell.length_b   1.000
_cell.length_c   1.000
_cell.angle_alpha   90.00
_cell.angle_beta   90.00
_cell.angle_gamma   90.00
#
_symmetry.space_group_name_H-M   'P 1'
#
loop_
_entity.id
_entity.type
_entity.pdbx_description
1 polymer ?
#
loop_
_entity_poly.entity_id
_entity_poly.type
_entity_poly.pdbx_seq_one_letter_code
_entity_poly.pdbx_strand_id
1 'polypeptide(L)'
;MITERADLSLPVRYSGLDDILKRVPVSVVWEITLACDLACQHCGSRAGRRRRDELTTAEALDLVDQIAELGARSVGLIGGEAYLRKDWLQIIAAIRAAGMECDLQTGGRNLSDARVAQAAAAGLNAVGISIDGIGATHDRLRGVIGSFEMALDAMRNVRAHGLEVGVNTQINARTLPELRELMDIIIEAGCHNWQLAITTAMGNAADHPDMLLQPWQMLDVLPLLAELAVEGRERGLFLQPASNIGYFGPHESALRNVMNEEIHFHGCNAGDTVMGIEADGTIKSCPGLPSPYAGGNIRDRRLRDIWENAEPMAFNRRRTVEDLWGYCRTCYYAETCLAGCTWTAHALMGRAGNNPMCHHRALDFEARGLRERLVKVKDAEGRSFDHGEFEIIVETATGAAVDAAIGGGTLAHV
;
A
#
# COMPACT_ATOMS: atom_id res chain seq x y z
N MET A 1 -40.39 -12.02 -6.23
CA MET A 1 -39.01 -12.40 -6.60
C MET A 1 -38.15 -12.04 -5.41
N ILE A 2 -37.83 -13.05 -4.61
CA ILE A 2 -37.06 -12.92 -3.37
C ILE A 2 -35.60 -12.83 -3.81
N THR A 3 -35.00 -11.66 -3.63
CA THR A 3 -33.55 -11.47 -3.71
C THR A 3 -32.92 -12.30 -2.60
N GLU A 4 -32.23 -13.38 -2.94
CA GLU A 4 -31.34 -14.09 -2.02
C GLU A 4 -30.32 -13.07 -1.49
N ARG A 5 -30.44 -12.73 -0.20
CA ARG A 5 -29.36 -12.03 0.50
C ARG A 5 -28.13 -12.94 0.45
N ALA A 6 -26.99 -12.38 0.08
CA ALA A 6 -25.70 -13.06 0.18
C ALA A 6 -25.58 -13.72 1.55
N ASP A 7 -25.05 -14.95 1.59
CA ASP A 7 -24.83 -15.69 2.82
C ASP A 7 -23.74 -15.00 3.65
N LEU A 8 -24.16 -14.11 4.57
CA LEU A 8 -23.32 -13.36 5.50
C LEU A 8 -22.63 -14.26 6.56
N SER A 9 -22.74 -15.59 6.45
CA SER A 9 -22.14 -16.55 7.39
C SER A 9 -20.72 -17.02 7.00
N LEU A 10 -20.17 -16.52 5.89
CA LEU A 10 -18.80 -16.90 5.50
C LEU A 10 -17.80 -16.45 6.59
N PRO A 11 -17.09 -17.39 7.24
CA PRO A 11 -16.14 -17.02 8.27
C PRO A 11 -15.04 -16.15 7.68
N VAL A 12 -14.59 -15.17 8.45
CA VAL A 12 -13.40 -14.35 8.12
C VAL A 12 -12.24 -15.31 7.92
N ARG A 13 -11.79 -15.43 6.67
CA ARG A 13 -10.67 -16.27 6.26
C ARG A 13 -9.83 -15.55 5.22
N TYR A 14 -8.54 -15.90 5.15
CA TYR A 14 -7.66 -15.48 4.07
C TYR A 14 -8.29 -15.73 2.69
N SER A 15 -7.96 -14.86 1.74
CA SER A 15 -8.36 -15.02 0.34
C SER A 15 -7.89 -16.38 -0.18
N GLY A 16 -8.82 -17.14 -0.76
CA GLY A 16 -8.54 -18.42 -1.40
C GLY A 16 -8.69 -18.32 -2.92
N LEU A 17 -8.35 -19.41 -3.62
CA LEU A 17 -8.45 -19.49 -5.08
C LEU A 17 -9.86 -19.16 -5.59
N ASP A 18 -10.90 -19.61 -4.88
CA ASP A 18 -12.29 -19.33 -5.24
C ASP A 18 -12.62 -17.83 -5.20
N ASP A 19 -12.00 -17.08 -4.28
CA ASP A 19 -12.18 -15.63 -4.17
C ASP A 19 -11.54 -14.91 -5.37
N ILE A 20 -10.39 -15.41 -5.83
CA ILE A 20 -9.70 -14.89 -7.02
C ILE A 20 -10.53 -15.20 -8.28
N LEU A 21 -11.00 -16.45 -8.43
CA LEU A 21 -11.78 -16.88 -9.58
C LEU A 21 -13.11 -16.13 -9.69
N LYS A 22 -13.77 -15.87 -8.55
CA LYS A 22 -15.02 -15.11 -8.46
C LYS A 22 -14.81 -13.60 -8.37
N ARG A 23 -13.56 -13.14 -8.24
CA ARG A 23 -13.17 -11.73 -8.09
C ARG A 23 -13.89 -11.06 -6.93
N VAL A 24 -13.95 -11.73 -5.79
CA VAL A 24 -14.56 -11.20 -4.56
C VAL A 24 -13.60 -10.17 -3.98
N PRO A 25 -14.01 -8.90 -3.73
CA PRO A 25 -13.15 -7.89 -3.11
C PRO A 25 -13.00 -8.17 -1.61
N VAL A 26 -12.23 -9.22 -1.27
CA VAL A 26 -12.04 -9.70 0.10
C VAL A 26 -11.59 -8.58 1.04
N SER A 27 -10.66 -7.73 0.58
CA SER A 27 -10.15 -6.60 1.34
C SER A 27 -10.50 -5.27 0.67
N VAL A 28 -11.19 -4.40 1.40
CA VAL A 28 -11.56 -3.06 0.96
C VAL A 28 -10.80 -2.03 1.79
N VAL A 29 -10.13 -1.08 1.14
CA VAL A 29 -9.47 0.04 1.80
C VAL A 29 -10.26 1.31 1.50
N TRP A 30 -10.78 1.96 2.54
CA TRP A 30 -11.70 3.07 2.40
C TRP A 30 -11.19 4.34 3.08
N GLU A 31 -10.81 5.33 2.26
CA GLU A 31 -10.57 6.71 2.70
C GLU A 31 -11.93 7.35 3.00
N ILE A 32 -12.29 7.51 4.27
CA ILE A 32 -13.61 8.06 4.64
C ILE A 32 -13.62 9.59 4.71
N THR A 33 -12.46 10.24 4.76
CA THR A 33 -12.30 11.69 4.74
C THR A 33 -10.90 12.05 4.26
N LEU A 34 -10.69 13.22 3.67
CA LEU A 34 -9.35 13.77 3.38
C LEU A 34 -8.84 14.71 4.49
N ALA A 35 -9.66 14.97 5.52
CA ALA A 35 -9.22 15.72 6.68
C ALA A 35 -8.06 14.99 7.36
N CYS A 36 -6.97 15.69 7.69
CA CYS A 36 -5.82 15.12 8.39
C CYS A 36 -5.28 16.13 9.39
N ASP A 37 -4.82 15.65 10.55
CA ASP A 37 -4.13 16.44 11.55
C ASP A 37 -2.61 16.23 11.52
N LEU A 38 -2.08 15.58 10.48
CA LEU A 38 -0.64 15.52 10.17
C LEU A 38 -0.34 16.26 8.86
N ALA A 39 0.94 16.45 8.55
CA ALA A 39 1.41 17.12 7.34
C ALA A 39 2.58 16.33 6.71
N CYS A 40 2.35 15.04 6.47
CA CYS A 40 3.43 14.12 6.11
C CYS A 40 4.08 14.48 4.77
N GLN A 41 5.41 14.49 4.74
CA GLN A 41 6.20 14.77 3.53
C GLN A 41 6.07 13.69 2.46
N HIS A 42 5.56 12.51 2.80
CA HIS A 42 5.37 11.39 1.88
C HIS A 42 3.89 11.04 1.67
N CYS A 43 2.96 11.93 2.04
CA CYS A 43 1.53 11.67 1.91
C CYS A 43 1.10 11.57 0.43
N GLY A 44 0.66 10.38 0.00
CA GLY A 44 0.19 10.15 -1.37
C GLY A 44 -1.09 10.90 -1.72
N SER A 45 -2.03 11.05 -0.79
CA SER A 45 -3.29 11.78 -1.00
C SER A 45 -3.17 13.29 -0.79
N ARG A 46 -2.00 13.80 -0.39
CA ARG A 46 -1.79 15.19 0.02
C ARG A 46 -2.86 15.66 1.02
N ALA A 47 -3.17 14.79 2.00
CA ALA A 47 -4.25 14.99 2.94
C ALA A 47 -4.06 16.23 3.83
N GLY A 48 -5.18 16.78 4.31
CA GLY A 48 -5.16 17.94 5.19
C GLY A 48 -6.55 18.51 5.39
N ARG A 49 -7.08 19.21 4.38
CA ARG A 49 -8.46 19.72 4.44
C ARG A 49 -9.44 18.65 3.97
N ARG A 50 -10.58 18.58 4.67
CA ARG A 50 -11.75 17.81 4.27
C ARG A 50 -12.12 18.08 2.80
N ARG A 51 -12.45 17.05 2.02
CA ARG A 51 -13.03 17.24 0.68
C ARG A 51 -14.42 17.87 0.79
N ARG A 52 -14.84 18.61 -0.24
CA ARG A 52 -16.14 19.30 -0.22
C ARG A 52 -17.32 18.34 -0.39
N ASP A 53 -17.09 17.27 -1.14
CA ASP A 53 -18.06 16.33 -1.69
C ASP A 53 -17.94 14.93 -1.07
N GLU A 54 -17.36 14.84 0.14
CA GLU A 54 -17.32 13.58 0.90
C GLU A 54 -18.72 13.01 1.10
N LEU A 55 -18.81 11.68 1.14
CA LEU A 55 -20.06 10.97 1.37
C LEU A 55 -20.74 11.45 2.65
N THR A 56 -22.05 11.62 2.59
CA THR A 56 -22.91 11.79 3.76
C THR A 56 -22.92 10.51 4.60
N THR A 57 -23.40 10.58 5.84
CA THR A 57 -23.58 9.40 6.68
C THR A 57 -24.49 8.36 6.02
N ALA A 58 -25.61 8.80 5.42
CA ALA A 58 -26.54 7.90 4.75
C ALA A 58 -25.88 7.17 3.57
N GLU A 59 -25.12 7.88 2.74
CA GLU A 59 -24.38 7.27 1.63
C GLU A 59 -23.30 6.31 2.12
N ALA A 60 -22.59 6.65 3.21
CA ALA A 60 -21.58 5.78 3.78
C ALA A 60 -22.19 4.47 4.33
N LEU A 61 -23.33 4.56 5.02
CA LEU A 61 -24.01 3.37 5.55
C LEU A 61 -24.58 2.49 4.42
N ASP A 62 -25.18 3.09 3.38
CA ASP A 62 -25.61 2.34 2.19
C ASP A 62 -24.42 1.68 1.46
N LEU A 63 -23.27 2.36 1.41
CA LEU A 63 -22.06 1.79 0.82
C LEU A 63 -21.54 0.58 1.61
N VAL A 64 -21.64 0.57 2.94
CA VAL A 64 -21.31 -0.61 3.75
C VAL A 64 -22.16 -1.81 3.35
N ASP A 65 -23.46 -1.63 3.16
CA ASP A 65 -24.36 -2.70 2.71
C ASP A 65 -23.95 -3.20 1.31
N GLN A 66 -23.64 -2.29 0.38
CA GLN A 66 -23.17 -2.65 -0.96
C GLN A 66 -21.82 -3.39 -0.95
N ILE A 67 -20.91 -3.03 -0.06
CA ILE A 67 -19.62 -3.73 0.12
C ILE A 67 -19.87 -5.17 0.62
N ALA A 68 -20.76 -5.34 1.60
CA ALA A 68 -21.12 -6.64 2.12
C ALA A 68 -21.81 -7.53 1.07
N GLU A 69 -22.67 -6.95 0.22
CA GLU A 69 -23.30 -7.65 -0.91
C GLU A 69 -22.28 -8.24 -1.91
N LEU A 70 -21.09 -7.65 -2.02
CA LEU A 70 -19.99 -8.18 -2.85
C LEU A 70 -19.22 -9.32 -2.19
N GLY A 71 -19.49 -9.63 -0.93
CA GLY A 71 -18.81 -10.69 -0.18
C GLY A 71 -17.46 -10.26 0.38
N ALA A 72 -17.23 -8.96 0.54
CA ALA A 72 -16.07 -8.45 1.25
C ALA A 72 -15.99 -9.01 2.68
N ARG A 73 -14.77 -9.12 3.22
CA ARG A 73 -14.53 -9.69 4.56
C ARG A 73 -13.88 -8.71 5.51
N SER A 74 -13.06 -7.80 5.00
CA SER A 74 -12.46 -6.75 5.80
C SER A 74 -12.57 -5.40 5.11
N VAL A 75 -12.79 -4.38 5.95
CA VAL A 75 -12.76 -2.98 5.55
C VAL A 75 -11.74 -2.25 6.42
N GLY A 76 -10.63 -1.85 5.80
CA GLY A 76 -9.62 -1.00 6.42
C GLY A 76 -10.01 0.46 6.25
N LEU A 77 -10.38 1.10 7.35
CA LEU A 77 -10.66 2.53 7.39
C LEU A 77 -9.35 3.31 7.43
N ILE A 78 -9.20 4.19 6.46
CA ILE A 78 -8.12 5.17 6.39
C ILE A 78 -8.72 6.58 6.32
N GLY A 79 -7.90 7.59 6.08
CA GLY A 79 -8.40 8.89 5.65
C GLY A 79 -7.33 9.65 4.88
N GLY A 80 -7.35 10.97 5.02
CA GLY A 80 -6.26 11.62 5.72
C GLY A 80 -6.12 11.01 7.11
N GLU A 81 -7.06 11.30 8.01
CA GLU A 81 -7.17 10.68 9.34
C GLU A 81 -8.64 10.40 9.69
N ALA A 82 -8.97 9.12 9.88
CA ALA A 82 -10.34 8.63 9.86
C ALA A 82 -11.17 9.19 11.04
N TYR A 83 -10.57 9.31 12.23
CA TYR A 83 -11.25 9.80 13.43
C TYR A 83 -11.61 11.29 13.39
N LEU A 84 -11.17 12.04 12.37
CA LEU A 84 -11.59 13.42 12.16
C LEU A 84 -12.98 13.51 11.50
N ARG A 85 -13.49 12.41 10.95
CA ARG A 85 -14.85 12.30 10.44
C ARG A 85 -15.82 12.05 11.60
N LYS A 86 -16.90 12.84 11.70
CA LYS A 86 -17.80 12.85 12.87
C LYS A 86 -18.52 11.51 13.13
N ASP A 87 -18.87 10.79 12.08
CA ASP A 87 -19.66 9.56 12.08
C ASP A 87 -18.81 8.28 11.92
N TRP A 88 -17.48 8.36 12.07
CA TRP A 88 -16.59 7.22 11.87
C TRP A 88 -16.93 6.00 12.75
N LEU A 89 -17.35 6.21 14.00
CA LEU A 89 -17.82 5.14 14.89
C LEU A 89 -19.09 4.45 14.38
N GLN A 90 -20.00 5.19 13.72
CA GLN A 90 -21.21 4.61 13.12
C GLN A 90 -20.85 3.74 11.92
N ILE A 91 -19.86 4.15 11.14
CA ILE A 91 -19.34 3.37 10.01
C ILE A 91 -18.69 2.06 10.52
N ILE A 92 -17.87 2.11 11.58
CA ILE A 92 -17.31 0.90 12.21
C ILE A 92 -18.43 -0.05 12.63
N ALA A 93 -19.42 0.44 13.37
CA ALA A 93 -20.53 -0.37 13.84
C ALA A 93 -21.34 -1.00 12.69
N ALA A 94 -21.54 -0.26 11.59
CA ALA A 94 -22.23 -0.77 10.41
C ALA A 94 -21.44 -1.89 9.71
N ILE A 95 -20.13 -1.70 9.53
CA ILE A 95 -19.23 -2.72 8.93
C ILE A 95 -19.31 -4.03 9.73
N ARG A 96 -19.25 -3.92 11.06
CA ARG A 96 -19.35 -5.08 11.96
C ARG A 96 -20.73 -5.73 11.94
N ALA A 97 -21.80 -4.93 11.93
CA ALA A 97 -23.16 -5.43 11.83
C ALA A 97 -23.43 -6.17 10.50
N ALA A 98 -22.72 -5.78 9.43
CA ALA A 98 -22.75 -6.43 8.14
C ALA A 98 -21.86 -7.71 8.05
N GLY A 99 -21.19 -8.10 9.13
CA GLY A 99 -20.41 -9.34 9.21
C GLY A 99 -18.96 -9.24 8.74
N MET A 100 -18.44 -8.02 8.52
CA MET A 100 -17.06 -7.79 8.06
C MET A 100 -16.15 -7.34 9.20
N GLU A 101 -14.87 -7.69 9.15
CA GLU A 101 -13.83 -7.10 10.02
C GLU A 101 -13.62 -5.62 9.69
N CYS A 102 -13.31 -4.83 10.72
CA CYS A 102 -13.01 -3.42 10.58
C CYS A 102 -11.65 -3.12 11.22
N ASP A 103 -10.71 -2.61 10.44
CA ASP A 103 -9.41 -2.13 10.92
C ASP A 103 -9.24 -0.64 10.65
N LEU A 104 -8.35 0.00 11.42
CA LEU A 104 -8.05 1.42 11.30
C LEU A 104 -6.57 1.62 11.00
N GLN A 105 -6.24 2.45 10.01
CA GLN A 105 -4.89 2.94 9.77
C GLN A 105 -4.80 4.41 10.21
N THR A 106 -3.87 4.73 11.10
CA THR A 106 -3.81 6.07 11.73
C THR A 106 -2.38 6.51 12.02
N GLY A 107 -2.15 7.82 11.98
CA GLY A 107 -0.90 8.44 12.44
C GLY A 107 -0.77 8.50 13.98
N GLY A 108 -1.78 8.09 14.73
CA GLY A 108 -1.74 7.99 16.20
C GLY A 108 -1.81 9.31 16.95
N ARG A 109 -1.56 10.46 16.30
CA ARG A 109 -1.44 11.81 16.90
C ARG A 109 -2.47 12.10 18.00
N ASN A 110 -3.75 11.84 17.73
CA ASN A 110 -4.84 12.14 18.66
C ASN A 110 -5.65 10.89 19.03
N LEU A 111 -5.07 9.69 18.93
CA LEU A 111 -5.77 8.45 19.27
C LEU A 111 -5.75 8.19 20.79
N SER A 112 -6.53 9.00 21.52
CA SER A 112 -6.61 8.92 22.99
C SER A 112 -7.27 7.63 23.48
N ASP A 113 -6.98 7.26 24.73
CA ASP A 113 -7.61 6.13 25.42
C ASP A 113 -9.14 6.10 25.28
N ALA A 114 -9.81 7.24 25.54
CA ALA A 114 -11.25 7.36 25.41
C ALA A 114 -11.75 7.12 23.97
N ARG A 115 -10.98 7.55 22.96
CA ARG A 115 -11.31 7.35 21.55
C ARG A 115 -11.14 5.89 21.13
N VAL A 116 -10.08 5.24 21.61
CA VAL A 116 -9.87 3.80 21.41
C VAL A 116 -10.99 3.00 22.07
N ALA A 117 -11.36 3.32 23.31
CA ALA A 117 -12.46 2.66 24.01
C ALA A 117 -13.79 2.74 23.24
N GLN A 118 -14.09 3.92 22.66
CA GLN A 118 -15.27 4.11 21.82
C GLN A 118 -15.21 3.29 20.53
N ALA A 119 -14.04 3.21 19.89
CA ALA A 119 -13.84 2.43 18.67
C ALA A 119 -13.96 0.93 18.92
N ALA A 120 -13.35 0.44 20.00
CA ALA A 120 -13.48 -0.95 20.45
C ALA A 120 -14.95 -1.30 20.76
N ALA A 121 -15.68 -0.41 21.44
CA ALA A 121 -17.10 -0.59 21.69
C ALA A 121 -17.96 -0.58 20.41
N ALA A 122 -17.55 0.16 19.38
CA ALA A 122 -18.17 0.10 18.05
C ALA A 122 -17.82 -1.19 17.27
N GLY A 123 -16.85 -1.96 17.77
CA GLY A 123 -16.45 -3.26 17.23
C GLY A 123 -15.22 -3.23 16.33
N LEU A 124 -14.38 -2.19 16.41
CA LEU A 124 -13.07 -2.17 15.74
C LEU A 124 -12.23 -3.39 16.18
N ASN A 125 -11.52 -4.01 15.25
CA ASN A 125 -10.76 -5.25 15.51
C ASN A 125 -9.26 -5.02 15.66
N ALA A 126 -8.69 -4.15 14.80
CA ALA A 126 -7.25 -3.93 14.74
C ALA A 126 -6.92 -2.47 14.39
N VAL A 127 -5.74 -2.03 14.81
CA VAL A 127 -5.21 -0.70 14.48
C VAL A 127 -3.77 -0.81 13.99
N GLY A 128 -3.52 -0.32 12.78
CA GLY A 128 -2.18 -0.10 12.24
C GLY A 128 -1.71 1.32 12.53
N ILE A 129 -0.72 1.45 13.41
CA ILE A 129 -0.10 2.72 13.75
C ILE A 129 1.04 3.01 12.77
N SER A 130 0.97 4.18 12.16
CA SER A 130 1.96 4.65 11.20
C SER A 130 3.23 5.13 11.93
N ILE A 131 4.35 4.42 11.80
CA ILE A 131 5.67 4.78 12.38
C ILE A 131 6.77 4.60 11.35
N ASP A 132 7.35 5.69 10.83
CA ASP A 132 8.32 5.57 9.72
C ASP A 132 9.80 5.60 10.14
N GLY A 133 10.11 6.17 11.29
CA GLY A 133 11.48 6.34 11.78
C GLY A 133 11.47 6.58 13.28
N ILE A 134 12.61 7.00 13.82
CA ILE A 134 12.81 7.14 15.26
C ILE A 134 12.86 8.62 15.66
N GLY A 135 12.06 8.99 16.66
CA GLY A 135 12.04 10.33 17.24
C GLY A 135 11.94 11.46 16.20
N ALA A 136 13.02 12.24 16.06
CA ALA A 136 13.07 13.39 15.18
C ALA A 136 12.91 13.05 13.69
N THR A 137 13.34 11.85 13.25
CA THR A 137 13.18 11.41 11.86
C THR A 137 11.71 11.22 11.52
N HIS A 138 10.97 10.53 12.40
CA HIS A 138 9.52 10.37 12.27
C HIS A 138 8.79 11.71 12.33
N ASP A 139 9.10 12.56 13.32
CA ASP A 139 8.47 13.87 13.49
C ASP A 139 8.62 14.75 12.26
N ARG A 140 9.82 14.75 11.66
CA ARG A 140 10.09 15.47 10.42
C ARG A 140 9.28 14.92 9.24
N LEU A 141 9.18 13.60 9.12
CA LEU A 141 8.45 12.94 8.04
C LEU A 141 6.93 13.12 8.16
N ARG A 142 6.39 13.14 9.39
CA ARG A 142 4.95 13.30 9.68
C ARG A 142 4.53 14.77 9.85
N GLY A 143 5.49 15.68 9.98
CA GLY A 143 5.27 17.12 10.01
C GLY A 143 4.81 17.68 11.35
N VAL A 144 4.97 16.92 12.44
CA VAL A 144 4.54 17.30 13.79
C VAL A 144 5.59 16.86 14.81
N ILE A 145 6.09 17.81 15.61
CA ILE A 145 7.03 17.50 16.71
C ILE A 145 6.30 16.71 17.79
N GLY A 146 6.92 15.63 18.27
CA GLY A 146 6.39 14.70 19.26
C GLY A 146 5.46 13.62 18.69
N SER A 147 5.24 13.58 17.36
CA SER A 147 4.38 12.57 16.74
C SER A 147 4.87 11.14 16.91
N PHE A 148 6.19 10.92 17.03
CA PHE A 148 6.75 9.60 17.35
C PHE A 148 6.25 9.08 18.70
N GLU A 149 6.37 9.89 19.75
CA GLU A 149 5.88 9.53 21.08
C GLU A 149 4.36 9.37 21.09
N MET A 150 3.63 10.25 20.40
CA MET A 150 2.16 10.13 20.27
C MET A 150 1.75 8.81 19.59
N ALA A 151 2.53 8.33 18.61
CA ALA A 151 2.28 7.05 17.97
C ALA A 151 2.53 5.87 18.93
N LEU A 152 3.59 5.92 19.75
CA LEU A 152 3.85 4.92 20.78
C LEU A 152 2.77 4.95 21.89
N ASP A 153 2.29 6.13 22.27
CA ASP A 153 1.16 6.29 23.20
C ASP A 153 -0.12 5.66 22.63
N ALA A 154 -0.39 5.89 21.33
CA ALA A 154 -1.52 5.28 20.64
C ALA A 154 -1.44 3.75 20.65
N MET A 155 -0.26 3.15 20.42
CA MET A 155 -0.08 1.70 20.53
C MET A 155 -0.44 1.19 21.93
N ARG A 156 -0.02 1.89 22.98
CA ARG A 156 -0.35 1.50 24.36
C ARG A 156 -1.85 1.59 24.63
N ASN A 157 -2.51 2.65 24.16
CA ASN A 157 -3.96 2.80 24.27
C ASN A 157 -4.71 1.67 23.54
N VAL A 158 -4.33 1.37 22.29
CA VAL A 158 -4.92 0.28 21.48
C VAL A 158 -4.86 -1.05 22.22
N ARG A 159 -3.68 -1.41 22.74
CA ARG A 159 -3.47 -2.66 23.48
C ARG A 159 -4.27 -2.73 24.78
N ALA A 160 -4.42 -1.60 25.49
CA ALA A 160 -5.17 -1.56 26.76
C ALA A 160 -6.66 -1.93 26.59
N HIS A 161 -7.21 -1.76 25.38
CA HIS A 161 -8.60 -2.13 25.04
C HIS A 161 -8.72 -3.46 24.30
N GLY A 162 -7.65 -4.28 24.28
CA GLY A 162 -7.68 -5.63 23.71
C GLY A 162 -7.77 -5.69 22.19
N LEU A 163 -7.44 -4.59 21.51
CA LEU A 163 -7.37 -4.52 20.05
C LEU A 163 -6.01 -5.03 19.56
N GLU A 164 -6.00 -5.66 18.39
CA GLU A 164 -4.76 -6.03 17.71
C GLU A 164 -4.01 -4.76 17.27
N VAL A 165 -2.70 -4.70 17.52
CA VAL A 165 -1.86 -3.57 17.14
C VAL A 165 -0.80 -4.00 16.13
N GLY A 166 -0.73 -3.25 15.03
CA GLY A 166 0.33 -3.35 14.04
C GLY A 166 1.01 -2.01 13.83
N VAL A 167 2.15 -2.05 13.14
CA VAL A 167 2.87 -0.87 12.69
C VAL A 167 2.97 -0.88 11.17
N ASN A 168 2.81 0.29 10.55
CA ASN A 168 3.13 0.48 9.14
C ASN A 168 4.27 1.49 8.99
N THR A 169 5.28 1.14 8.19
CA THR A 169 6.49 1.97 7.98
C THR A 169 6.74 2.15 6.49
N GLN A 170 6.97 3.41 6.10
CA GLN A 170 7.44 3.78 4.77
C GLN A 170 8.98 3.78 4.72
N ILE A 171 9.55 2.88 3.92
CA ILE A 171 10.98 2.75 3.70
C ILE A 171 11.42 3.77 2.65
N ASN A 172 12.33 4.66 3.04
CA ASN A 172 12.91 5.70 2.22
C ASN A 172 14.36 5.97 2.61
N ALA A 173 15.05 6.86 1.90
CA ALA A 173 16.47 7.14 2.14
C ALA A 173 16.78 7.62 3.57
N ARG A 174 15.80 8.18 4.28
CA ARG A 174 15.94 8.69 5.66
C ARG A 174 15.60 7.63 6.71
N THR A 175 14.74 6.67 6.39
CA THR A 175 14.23 5.68 7.34
C THR A 175 14.91 4.32 7.21
N LEU A 176 15.45 4.00 6.03
CA LEU A 176 16.18 2.77 5.76
C LEU A 176 17.30 2.50 6.81
N PRO A 177 18.13 3.48 7.21
CA PRO A 177 19.16 3.24 8.21
C PRO A 177 18.63 2.89 9.61
N GLU A 178 17.38 3.25 9.92
CA GLU A 178 16.78 3.12 11.24
C GLU A 178 15.95 1.83 11.40
N LEU A 179 15.69 1.07 10.33
CA LEU A 179 14.73 -0.05 10.36
C LEU A 179 15.04 -1.11 11.43
N ARG A 180 16.32 -1.45 11.63
CA ARG A 180 16.69 -2.47 12.63
C ARG A 180 16.37 -2.02 14.05
N GLU A 181 16.77 -0.80 14.41
CA GLU A 181 16.48 -0.23 15.72
C GLU A 181 14.97 0.04 15.89
N LEU A 182 14.28 0.44 14.81
CA LEU A 182 12.84 0.62 14.84
C LEU A 182 12.12 -0.72 15.13
N MET A 183 12.59 -1.84 14.58
CA MET A 183 12.06 -3.17 14.88
C MET A 183 12.14 -3.48 16.38
N ASP A 184 13.27 -3.17 17.02
CA ASP A 184 13.45 -3.35 18.46
C ASP A 184 12.41 -2.56 19.27
N ILE A 185 12.26 -1.28 18.93
CA ILE A 185 11.33 -0.36 19.60
C ILE A 185 9.87 -0.83 19.47
N ILE A 186 9.45 -1.21 18.27
CA ILE A 186 8.04 -1.60 18.06
C ILE A 186 7.73 -2.95 18.70
N ILE A 187 8.69 -3.89 18.75
CA ILE A 187 8.54 -5.15 19.49
C ILE A 187 8.37 -4.86 20.98
N GLU A 188 9.22 -4.00 21.56
CA GLU A 188 9.09 -3.59 22.96
C GLU A 188 7.75 -2.90 23.26
N ALA A 189 7.25 -2.10 22.31
CA ALA A 189 5.93 -1.49 22.39
C ALA A 189 4.75 -2.47 22.24
N GLY A 190 5.02 -3.75 21.94
CA GLY A 190 4.04 -4.82 21.82
C GLY A 190 3.43 -4.99 20.44
N CYS A 191 4.15 -4.58 19.38
CA CYS A 191 3.77 -4.85 18.00
C CYS A 191 3.97 -6.33 17.66
N HIS A 192 2.96 -6.96 17.06
CA HIS A 192 3.04 -8.32 16.55
C HIS A 192 2.98 -8.39 15.02
N ASN A 193 2.62 -7.28 14.37
CA ASN A 193 2.50 -7.22 12.93
C ASN A 193 3.12 -5.93 12.37
N TRP A 194 4.13 -6.04 11.51
CA TRP A 194 4.85 -4.90 10.97
C TRP A 194 4.81 -4.89 9.44
N GLN A 195 4.03 -3.99 8.87
CA GLN A 195 3.95 -3.81 7.43
C GLN A 195 4.97 -2.79 6.94
N LEU A 196 5.73 -3.17 5.92
CA LEU A 196 6.73 -2.34 5.28
C LEU A 196 6.34 -2.04 3.84
N ALA A 197 6.52 -0.80 3.40
CA ALA A 197 6.30 -0.39 2.01
C ALA A 197 7.39 0.59 1.55
N ILE A 198 7.80 0.52 0.29
CA ILE A 198 8.73 1.51 -0.27
C ILE A 198 7.98 2.83 -0.52
N THR A 199 8.56 3.95 -0.07
CA THR A 199 8.03 5.28 -0.40
C THR A 199 8.10 5.49 -1.91
N THR A 200 6.95 5.67 -2.52
CA THR A 200 6.80 5.87 -3.96
C THR A 200 6.63 7.36 -4.27
N ALA A 201 7.03 7.80 -5.47
CA ALA A 201 6.99 9.18 -5.92
C ALA A 201 5.58 9.72 -6.22
N MET A 202 4.68 9.65 -5.24
CA MET A 202 3.30 10.09 -5.32
C MET A 202 2.98 11.12 -4.24
N GLY A 203 2.09 12.06 -4.55
CA GLY A 203 1.67 13.12 -3.65
C GLY A 203 2.87 13.95 -3.20
N ASN A 204 2.94 14.24 -1.90
CA ASN A 204 4.03 15.03 -1.33
C ASN A 204 5.41 14.39 -1.54
N ALA A 205 5.50 13.05 -1.64
CA ALA A 205 6.80 12.37 -1.85
C ALA A 205 7.44 12.74 -3.20
N ALA A 206 6.63 13.06 -4.21
CA ALA A 206 7.13 13.51 -5.51
C ALA A 206 7.88 14.85 -5.41
N ASP A 207 7.58 15.67 -4.40
CA ASP A 207 8.23 16.97 -4.16
C ASP A 207 9.54 16.83 -3.36
N HIS A 208 9.86 15.62 -2.91
CA HIS A 208 11.05 15.29 -2.12
C HIS A 208 11.86 14.15 -2.75
N PRO A 209 12.45 14.36 -3.95
CA PRO A 209 13.18 13.31 -4.66
C PRO A 209 14.41 12.80 -3.87
N ASP A 210 14.95 13.59 -2.95
CA ASP A 210 16.03 13.19 -2.04
C ASP A 210 15.62 12.10 -1.04
N MET A 211 14.31 11.93 -0.81
CA MET A 211 13.75 10.89 0.05
C MET A 211 13.62 9.56 -0.69
N LEU A 212 13.40 9.59 -2.00
CA LEU A 212 13.09 8.40 -2.79
C LEU A 212 14.32 7.48 -2.90
N LEU A 213 14.07 6.18 -2.73
CA LEU A 213 15.09 5.18 -2.99
C LEU A 213 15.35 5.05 -4.50
N GLN A 214 16.59 4.72 -4.83
CA GLN A 214 17.03 4.42 -6.18
C GLN A 214 16.90 2.92 -6.48
N PRO A 215 16.71 2.52 -7.75
CA PRO A 215 16.56 1.11 -8.14
C PRO A 215 17.71 0.22 -7.67
N TRP A 216 18.95 0.71 -7.76
CA TRP A 216 20.13 -0.04 -7.32
C TRP A 216 20.16 -0.30 -5.81
N GLN A 217 19.47 0.50 -4.99
CA GLN A 217 19.39 0.28 -3.54
C GLN A 217 18.57 -0.96 -3.18
N MET A 218 17.86 -1.58 -4.14
CA MET A 218 17.21 -2.87 -3.91
C MET A 218 18.21 -3.97 -3.54
N LEU A 219 19.49 -3.83 -3.95
CA LEU A 219 20.58 -4.72 -3.56
C LEU A 219 20.88 -4.67 -2.05
N ASP A 220 20.60 -3.55 -1.38
CA ASP A 220 20.80 -3.39 0.06
C ASP A 220 19.50 -3.61 0.85
N VAL A 221 18.38 -3.12 0.31
CA VAL A 221 17.08 -3.15 0.98
C VAL A 221 16.60 -4.58 1.16
N LEU A 222 16.58 -5.40 0.10
CA LEU A 222 15.95 -6.71 0.18
C LEU A 222 16.69 -7.72 1.08
N PRO A 223 18.03 -7.77 1.11
CA PRO A 223 18.75 -8.56 2.10
C PRO A 223 18.42 -8.13 3.53
N LEU A 224 18.43 -6.81 3.82
CA LEU A 224 18.08 -6.29 5.14
C LEU A 224 16.67 -6.71 5.55
N LEU A 225 15.68 -6.55 4.67
CA LEU A 225 14.30 -6.94 4.98
C LEU A 225 14.16 -8.44 5.22
N ALA A 226 14.93 -9.27 4.51
CA ALA A 226 14.94 -10.72 4.71
C ALA A 226 15.50 -11.09 6.09
N GLU A 227 16.60 -10.46 6.50
CA GLU A 227 17.17 -10.63 7.84
C GLU A 227 16.17 -10.22 8.93
N LEU A 228 15.55 -9.04 8.80
CA LEU A 228 14.54 -8.55 9.73
C LEU A 228 13.31 -9.45 9.77
N ALA A 229 12.89 -10.03 8.64
CA ALA A 229 11.77 -10.95 8.59
C ALA A 229 12.05 -12.27 9.32
N VAL A 230 13.29 -12.78 9.27
CA VAL A 230 13.69 -13.98 10.02
C VAL A 230 13.78 -13.66 11.50
N GLU A 231 14.53 -12.62 11.87
CA GLU A 231 14.73 -12.21 13.27
C GLU A 231 13.40 -11.84 13.95
N GLY A 232 12.54 -11.10 13.23
CA GLY A 232 11.22 -10.71 13.71
C GLY A 232 10.37 -11.93 14.06
N ARG A 233 10.33 -12.96 13.21
CA ARG A 233 9.56 -14.20 13.47
C ARG A 233 10.03 -14.90 14.74
N GLU A 234 11.33 -15.00 14.96
CA GLU A 234 11.92 -15.59 16.16
C GLU A 234 11.51 -14.83 17.44
N ARG A 235 11.22 -13.53 17.29
CA ARG A 235 10.81 -12.62 18.37
C ARG A 235 9.29 -12.39 18.44
N GLY A 236 8.49 -13.13 17.67
CA GLY A 236 7.03 -13.02 17.68
C GLY A 236 6.46 -11.81 16.92
N LEU A 237 7.24 -11.24 16.00
CA LEU A 237 6.84 -10.19 15.07
C LEU A 237 6.68 -10.76 13.65
N PHE A 238 5.52 -10.57 13.04
CA PHE A 238 5.30 -10.90 11.63
C PHE A 238 5.56 -9.68 10.74
N LEU A 239 6.64 -9.73 9.95
CA LEU A 239 6.95 -8.71 8.94
C LEU A 239 6.14 -8.99 7.67
N GLN A 240 5.35 -8.00 7.23
CA GLN A 240 4.55 -8.05 6.01
C GLN A 240 5.15 -7.13 4.92
N PRO A 241 5.76 -7.68 3.86
CA PRO A 241 6.16 -6.86 2.72
C PRO A 241 4.92 -6.43 1.94
N ALA A 242 4.73 -5.12 1.75
CA ALA A 242 3.69 -4.60 0.88
C ALA A 242 3.91 -5.03 -0.58
N SER A 243 2.88 -4.81 -1.41
CA SER A 243 2.88 -5.23 -2.81
C SER A 243 4.02 -4.63 -3.65
N ASN A 244 4.68 -3.55 -3.19
CA ASN A 244 5.79 -2.88 -3.86
C ASN A 244 7.18 -3.26 -3.34
N ILE A 245 7.31 -4.36 -2.61
CA ILE A 245 8.59 -4.91 -2.14
C ILE A 245 8.89 -6.25 -2.83
N GLY A 246 10.14 -6.45 -3.27
CA GLY A 246 10.71 -7.74 -3.67
C GLY A 246 10.95 -7.90 -5.17
N TYR A 247 10.33 -8.96 -5.70
CA TYR A 247 10.31 -9.53 -7.05
C TYR A 247 11.54 -10.38 -7.39
N PHE A 248 11.37 -11.68 -7.19
CA PHE A 248 12.16 -12.75 -7.81
C PHE A 248 13.67 -12.67 -7.56
N GLY A 249 14.07 -12.08 -6.43
CA GLY A 249 15.45 -12.15 -5.93
C GLY A 249 15.65 -13.33 -4.96
N PRO A 250 16.89 -13.58 -4.49
CA PRO A 250 17.23 -14.70 -3.61
C PRO A 250 16.54 -14.67 -2.24
N HIS A 251 15.84 -13.58 -1.91
CA HIS A 251 15.17 -13.36 -0.63
C HIS A 251 13.64 -13.49 -0.68
N GLU A 252 13.07 -13.86 -1.83
CA GLU A 252 11.61 -13.89 -2.02
C GLU A 252 10.92 -14.84 -1.02
N SER A 253 11.48 -16.02 -0.75
CA SER A 253 10.94 -16.98 0.22
C SER A 253 10.98 -16.43 1.65
N ALA A 254 12.08 -15.81 2.08
CA ALA A 254 12.17 -15.19 3.41
C ALA A 254 11.07 -14.13 3.62
N LEU A 255 10.79 -13.34 2.59
CA LEU A 255 9.83 -12.25 2.63
C LEU A 255 8.38 -12.71 2.52
N ARG A 256 8.06 -13.69 1.64
CA ARG A 256 6.67 -14.09 1.39
C ARG A 256 6.28 -15.39 2.07
N ASN A 257 7.13 -16.41 2.02
CA ASN A 257 6.87 -17.68 2.71
C ASN A 257 8.13 -18.52 2.93
N VAL A 258 8.60 -18.56 4.17
CA VAL A 258 9.76 -19.39 4.58
C VAL A 258 9.46 -20.90 4.54
N MET A 259 8.18 -21.28 4.58
CA MET A 259 7.75 -22.68 4.64
C MET A 259 7.48 -23.27 3.26
N ASN A 260 7.37 -22.44 2.22
CA ASN A 260 7.15 -22.89 0.86
C ASN A 260 7.81 -21.94 -0.15
N GLU A 261 8.95 -22.37 -0.67
CA GLU A 261 9.73 -21.64 -1.68
C GLU A 261 9.00 -21.50 -3.03
N GLU A 262 7.95 -22.30 -3.27
CA GLU A 262 7.11 -22.16 -4.46
C GLU A 262 6.21 -20.92 -4.39
N ILE A 263 6.01 -20.34 -3.20
CA ILE A 263 5.18 -19.13 -3.02
C ILE A 263 6.03 -17.89 -3.30
N HIS A 264 5.83 -17.32 -4.48
CA HIS A 264 6.45 -16.08 -4.93
C HIS A 264 5.38 -15.05 -5.33
N PHE A 265 5.81 -13.86 -5.74
CA PHE A 265 4.89 -12.87 -6.28
C PHE A 265 4.20 -13.38 -7.57
N HIS A 266 2.87 -13.48 -7.56
CA HIS A 266 2.07 -13.94 -8.71
C HIS A 266 1.23 -12.82 -9.36
N GLY A 267 1.73 -11.59 -9.30
CA GLY A 267 1.02 -10.43 -9.84
C GLY A 267 0.30 -9.60 -8.77
N CYS A 268 -0.26 -8.47 -9.21
CA CYS A 268 -1.01 -7.56 -8.34
C CYS A 268 -2.38 -8.17 -8.00
N ASN A 269 -2.95 -7.85 -6.83
CA ASN A 269 -4.32 -8.27 -6.46
C ASN A 269 -5.36 -7.14 -6.63
N ALA A 270 -4.91 -5.97 -7.12
CA ALA A 270 -5.75 -4.80 -7.32
C ALA A 270 -6.82 -5.07 -8.38
N GLY A 271 -8.08 -4.89 -8.01
CA GLY A 271 -9.19 -5.25 -8.89
C GLY A 271 -9.50 -6.75 -8.92
N ASP A 272 -8.77 -7.62 -8.21
CA ASP A 272 -9.11 -9.05 -8.10
C ASP A 272 -9.72 -9.36 -6.75
N THR A 273 -8.97 -9.10 -5.67
CA THR A 273 -9.40 -9.31 -4.29
C THR A 273 -9.25 -8.07 -3.42
N VAL A 274 -8.75 -6.97 -4.00
CA VAL A 274 -8.55 -5.69 -3.33
C VAL A 274 -9.34 -4.59 -4.03
N MET A 275 -10.00 -3.75 -3.23
CA MET A 275 -10.71 -2.55 -3.69
C MET A 275 -10.27 -1.33 -2.89
N GLY A 276 -10.16 -0.18 -3.56
CA GLY A 276 -9.98 1.14 -2.93
C GLY A 276 -11.24 1.99 -3.08
N ILE A 277 -11.58 2.77 -2.05
CA ILE A 277 -12.70 3.70 -2.05
C ILE A 277 -12.22 5.05 -1.54
N GLU A 278 -12.52 6.12 -2.27
CA GLU A 278 -12.22 7.49 -1.86
C GLU A 278 -13.37 8.14 -1.07
N ALA A 279 -13.07 9.24 -0.37
CA ALA A 279 -14.01 9.87 0.56
C ALA A 279 -15.29 10.40 -0.10
N ASP A 280 -15.27 10.65 -1.40
CA ASP A 280 -16.40 11.10 -2.23
C ASP A 280 -17.22 9.96 -2.85
N GLY A 281 -16.85 8.69 -2.59
CA GLY A 281 -17.50 7.50 -3.14
C GLY A 281 -16.92 7.02 -4.47
N THR A 282 -15.79 7.57 -4.92
CA THR A 282 -15.07 7.08 -6.10
C THR A 282 -14.44 5.71 -5.81
N ILE A 283 -14.63 4.77 -6.72
CA ILE A 283 -14.15 3.39 -6.60
C ILE A 283 -12.89 3.20 -7.45
N LYS A 284 -11.86 2.60 -6.85
CA LYS A 284 -10.57 2.29 -7.47
C LYS A 284 -10.26 0.81 -7.27
N SER A 285 -9.44 0.25 -8.16
CA SER A 285 -8.92 -1.12 -8.04
C SER A 285 -7.78 -1.22 -7.02
N CYS A 286 -7.10 -0.11 -6.73
CA CYS A 286 -6.11 0.03 -5.67
C CYS A 286 -6.28 1.40 -5.00
N PRO A 287 -6.22 1.50 -3.65
CA PRO A 287 -6.32 2.79 -2.96
C PRO A 287 -5.20 3.77 -3.36
N GLY A 288 -4.01 3.26 -3.70
CA GLY A 288 -2.87 4.08 -4.09
C GLY A 288 -2.85 4.52 -5.55
N LEU A 289 -3.65 3.93 -6.45
CA LEU A 289 -3.59 4.31 -7.87
C LEU A 289 -4.25 5.69 -8.12
N PRO A 290 -3.75 6.47 -9.10
CA PRO A 290 -4.28 7.79 -9.44
C PRO A 290 -5.62 7.71 -10.19
N SER A 291 -6.26 8.86 -10.41
CA SER A 291 -7.60 8.99 -11.00
C SER A 291 -7.83 8.27 -12.34
N PRO A 292 -6.86 8.08 -13.26
CA PRO A 292 -7.08 7.25 -14.45
C PRO A 292 -7.52 5.81 -14.16
N TYR A 293 -7.31 5.32 -12.93
CA TYR A 293 -7.74 4.00 -12.47
C TYR A 293 -9.07 4.03 -11.69
N ALA A 294 -9.79 5.14 -11.69
CA ALA A 294 -11.10 5.27 -11.09
C ALA A 294 -12.17 4.60 -11.98
N GLY A 295 -12.87 3.60 -11.44
CA GLY A 295 -13.92 2.86 -12.15
C GLY A 295 -15.26 3.59 -12.23
N GLY A 296 -15.50 4.55 -11.35
CA GLY A 296 -16.74 5.34 -11.26
C GLY A 296 -17.05 5.75 -9.82
N ASN A 297 -18.22 6.35 -9.61
CA ASN A 297 -18.70 6.80 -8.30
C ASN A 297 -20.03 6.13 -7.92
N ILE A 298 -20.20 5.83 -6.63
CA ILE A 298 -21.39 5.16 -6.08
C ILE A 298 -22.68 5.98 -6.20
N ARG A 299 -22.57 7.30 -6.43
CA ARG A 299 -23.71 8.18 -6.72
C ARG A 299 -24.27 7.99 -8.12
N ASP A 300 -23.48 7.47 -9.04
CA ASP A 300 -23.87 7.28 -10.44
C ASP A 300 -24.36 5.86 -10.71
N ARG A 301 -23.76 4.86 -10.05
CA ARG A 301 -24.00 3.42 -10.29
C ARG A 301 -23.84 2.61 -9.00
N ARG A 302 -24.49 1.45 -8.93
CA ARG A 302 -24.28 0.49 -7.83
C ARG A 302 -22.82 0.02 -7.80
N LEU A 303 -22.30 -0.24 -6.61
CA LEU A 303 -20.92 -0.72 -6.42
C LEU A 303 -20.65 -2.00 -7.22
N ARG A 304 -21.60 -2.93 -7.25
CA ARG A 304 -21.51 -4.16 -8.05
C ARG A 304 -21.28 -3.89 -9.52
N ASP A 305 -22.06 -2.98 -10.09
CA ASP A 305 -21.95 -2.64 -11.51
C ASP A 305 -20.57 -2.06 -11.83
N ILE A 306 -20.04 -1.21 -10.94
CA ILE A 306 -18.70 -0.63 -11.08
C ILE A 306 -17.64 -1.74 -11.00
N TRP A 307 -17.68 -2.59 -9.97
CA TRP A 307 -16.69 -3.64 -9.73
C TRP A 307 -16.61 -4.70 -10.84
N GLU A 308 -17.77 -5.11 -11.36
CA GLU A 308 -17.88 -6.17 -12.36
C GLU A 308 -17.60 -5.65 -13.78
N ASN A 309 -18.03 -4.41 -14.10
CA ASN A 309 -18.09 -3.94 -15.48
C ASN A 309 -17.20 -2.74 -15.82
N ALA A 310 -16.71 -1.96 -14.85
CA ALA A 310 -15.85 -0.82 -15.16
C ALA A 310 -14.45 -1.27 -15.62
N GLU A 311 -14.02 -0.77 -16.77
CA GLU A 311 -12.72 -1.11 -17.37
C GLU A 311 -11.54 -0.91 -16.38
N PRO A 312 -11.45 0.19 -15.62
CA PRO A 312 -10.36 0.40 -14.67
C PRO A 312 -10.32 -0.60 -13.50
N MET A 313 -11.40 -1.35 -13.24
CA MET A 313 -11.41 -2.44 -12.26
C MET A 313 -10.78 -3.72 -12.81
N ALA A 314 -10.73 -3.87 -14.13
CA ALA A 314 -10.23 -5.04 -14.82
C ALA A 314 -8.82 -4.89 -15.38
N PHE A 315 -8.14 -3.75 -15.13
CA PHE A 315 -6.81 -3.46 -15.69
C PHE A 315 -5.80 -4.59 -15.39
N ASN A 316 -5.86 -5.17 -14.18
CA ASN A 316 -4.98 -6.25 -13.77
C ASN A 316 -5.44 -7.60 -14.33
N ARG A 317 -6.75 -7.86 -14.30
CA ARG A 317 -7.41 -9.07 -14.83
C ARG A 317 -7.10 -9.35 -16.30
N ARG A 318 -6.75 -8.31 -17.06
CA ARG A 318 -6.57 -8.35 -18.51
C ARG A 318 -5.13 -8.13 -18.95
N ARG A 319 -4.22 -7.82 -18.03
CA ARG A 319 -2.83 -7.50 -18.37
C ARG A 319 -2.12 -8.72 -18.90
N THR A 320 -1.41 -8.55 -20.01
CA THR A 320 -0.53 -9.58 -20.58
C THR A 320 0.89 -9.03 -20.77
N VAL A 321 1.80 -9.85 -21.29
CA VAL A 321 3.19 -9.45 -21.59
C VAL A 321 3.24 -8.34 -22.65
N GLU A 322 2.26 -8.27 -23.53
CA GLU A 322 2.12 -7.27 -24.59
C GLU A 322 1.92 -5.85 -24.05
N ASP A 323 1.33 -5.71 -22.86
CA ASP A 323 1.15 -4.43 -22.17
C ASP A 323 2.44 -3.95 -21.47
N LEU A 324 3.44 -4.82 -21.36
CA LEU A 324 4.71 -4.51 -20.72
C LEU A 324 5.66 -3.80 -21.68
N TRP A 325 6.62 -3.07 -21.12
CA TRP A 325 7.62 -2.34 -21.88
C TRP A 325 8.95 -2.24 -21.13
N GLY A 326 9.99 -1.77 -21.81
CA GLY A 326 11.33 -1.68 -21.24
C GLY A 326 11.84 -3.04 -20.76
N TYR A 327 12.56 -3.05 -19.63
CA TYR A 327 13.12 -4.26 -19.03
C TYR A 327 12.06 -5.34 -18.76
N CYS A 328 10.88 -4.95 -18.26
CA CYS A 328 9.87 -5.92 -17.83
C CYS A 328 9.25 -6.71 -18.99
N ARG A 329 9.24 -6.19 -20.22
CA ARG A 329 8.65 -6.88 -21.38
C ARG A 329 9.39 -8.16 -21.76
N THR A 330 10.69 -8.18 -21.53
CA THR A 330 11.61 -9.24 -21.97
C THR A 330 12.29 -9.92 -20.79
N CYS A 331 11.86 -9.58 -19.58
CA CYS A 331 12.29 -10.24 -18.36
C CYS A 331 11.87 -11.71 -18.40
N TYR A 332 12.73 -12.59 -17.88
CA TYR A 332 12.43 -14.02 -17.74
C TYR A 332 11.12 -14.28 -16.99
N TYR A 333 10.76 -13.43 -16.01
CA TYR A 333 9.55 -13.55 -15.20
C TYR A 333 8.34 -12.76 -15.74
N ALA A 334 8.36 -12.29 -16.99
CA ALA A 334 7.35 -11.38 -17.52
C ALA A 334 5.91 -11.93 -17.42
N GLU A 335 5.70 -13.21 -17.78
CA GLU A 335 4.39 -13.87 -17.77
C GLU A 335 3.81 -14.03 -16.36
N THR A 336 4.66 -14.32 -15.36
CA THR A 336 4.23 -14.53 -13.97
C THR A 336 4.09 -13.22 -13.20
N CYS A 337 5.02 -12.29 -13.40
CA CYS A 337 5.12 -11.05 -12.62
C CYS A 337 4.19 -9.94 -13.11
N LEU A 338 4.04 -9.81 -14.45
CA LEU A 338 3.31 -8.72 -15.10
C LEU A 338 3.75 -7.31 -14.62
N ALA A 339 5.06 -7.16 -14.45
CA ALA A 339 5.77 -5.94 -14.04
C ALA A 339 5.52 -5.42 -12.61
N GLY A 340 5.16 -6.30 -11.66
CA GLY A 340 5.13 -5.96 -10.24
C GLY A 340 4.03 -4.95 -9.88
N CYS A 341 4.32 -4.06 -8.92
CA CYS A 341 3.35 -3.09 -8.42
C CYS A 341 3.06 -2.02 -9.47
N THR A 342 1.83 -2.04 -9.99
CA THR A 342 1.31 -1.04 -10.95
C THR A 342 1.40 0.38 -10.39
N TRP A 343 1.13 0.55 -9.09
CA TRP A 343 1.18 1.86 -8.44
C TRP A 343 2.58 2.46 -8.48
N THR A 344 3.61 1.69 -8.11
CA THR A 344 5.00 2.15 -8.16
C THR A 344 5.45 2.46 -9.59
N ALA A 345 5.13 1.59 -10.55
CA ALA A 345 5.46 1.84 -11.95
C ALA A 345 4.80 3.13 -12.48
N HIS A 346 3.50 3.30 -12.24
CA HIS A 346 2.77 4.46 -12.74
C HIS A 346 3.25 5.77 -12.09
N ALA A 347 3.44 5.77 -10.76
CA ALA A 347 3.88 6.98 -10.05
C ALA A 347 5.28 7.44 -10.48
N LEU A 348 6.16 6.52 -10.87
CA LEU A 348 7.50 6.87 -11.35
C LEU A 348 7.48 7.23 -12.85
N MET A 349 6.82 6.42 -13.67
CA MET A 349 6.98 6.45 -15.14
C MET A 349 5.80 7.08 -15.88
N GLY A 350 4.75 7.53 -15.18
CA GLY A 350 3.50 8.02 -15.76
C GLY A 350 2.67 6.95 -16.48
N ARG A 351 3.11 5.68 -16.44
CA ARG A 351 2.40 4.53 -17.01
C ARG A 351 2.80 3.22 -16.34
N ALA A 352 1.89 2.25 -16.34
CA ALA A 352 2.13 0.91 -15.83
C ALA A 352 3.07 0.09 -16.74
N GLY A 353 3.50 -1.09 -16.29
CA GLY A 353 4.12 -2.11 -17.18
C GLY A 353 5.66 -2.13 -17.20
N ASN A 354 6.33 -1.32 -16.38
CA ASN A 354 7.79 -1.34 -16.22
C ASN A 354 8.20 -0.79 -14.86
N ASN A 355 8.27 -1.64 -13.83
CA ASN A 355 8.66 -1.22 -12.49
C ASN A 355 10.20 -1.28 -12.30
N PRO A 356 10.88 -0.15 -12.04
CA PRO A 356 12.32 -0.15 -11.77
C PRO A 356 12.67 -0.58 -10.34
N MET A 357 11.73 -0.55 -9.39
CA MET A 357 11.95 -0.95 -8.00
C MET A 357 11.80 -2.47 -7.85
N CYS A 358 12.71 -3.22 -8.47
CA CYS A 358 12.69 -4.67 -8.55
C CYS A 358 14.07 -5.26 -8.21
N HIS A 359 14.11 -6.22 -7.28
CA HIS A 359 15.37 -6.82 -6.84
C HIS A 359 16.04 -7.67 -7.93
N HIS A 360 15.27 -8.52 -8.63
CA HIS A 360 15.79 -9.28 -9.77
C HIS A 360 16.41 -8.38 -10.84
N ARG A 361 15.75 -7.26 -11.17
CA ARG A 361 16.26 -6.28 -12.12
C ARG A 361 17.56 -5.66 -11.64
N ALA A 362 17.62 -5.23 -10.38
CA ALA A 362 18.85 -4.66 -9.82
C ALA A 362 20.04 -5.64 -9.89
N LEU A 363 19.81 -6.93 -9.61
CA LEU A 363 20.81 -7.99 -9.72
C LEU A 363 21.29 -8.21 -11.16
N ASP A 364 20.40 -8.18 -12.17
CA ASP A 364 20.79 -8.28 -13.58
C ASP A 364 21.73 -7.13 -14.01
N PHE A 365 21.38 -5.90 -13.62
CA PHE A 365 22.23 -4.74 -13.91
C PHE A 365 23.58 -4.83 -13.17
N GLU A 366 23.58 -5.25 -11.90
CA GLU A 366 24.82 -5.43 -11.12
C GLU A 366 25.76 -6.45 -11.78
N ALA A 367 25.23 -7.60 -12.21
CA ALA A 367 26.01 -8.64 -12.88
C ALA A 367 26.71 -8.15 -14.17
N ARG A 368 26.18 -7.09 -14.78
CA ARG A 368 26.71 -6.44 -15.99
C ARG A 368 27.60 -5.24 -15.67
N GLY A 369 27.86 -4.95 -14.39
CA GLY A 369 28.64 -3.79 -13.94
C GLY A 369 27.89 -2.45 -14.11
N LEU A 370 26.57 -2.49 -14.18
CA LEU A 370 25.69 -1.35 -14.44
C LEU A 370 24.76 -1.10 -13.24
N ARG A 371 24.13 0.08 -13.22
CA ARG A 371 23.05 0.40 -12.30
C ARG A 371 22.05 1.36 -12.93
N GLU A 372 20.83 1.33 -12.41
CA GLU A 372 19.76 2.25 -12.81
C GLU A 372 19.55 3.35 -11.76
N ARG A 373 19.38 4.59 -12.23
CA ARG A 373 19.09 5.75 -11.39
C ARG A 373 17.87 6.50 -11.93
N LEU A 374 16.98 6.87 -11.02
CA LEU A 374 15.81 7.68 -11.31
C LEU A 374 16.20 9.17 -11.32
N VAL A 375 15.78 9.88 -12.36
CA VAL A 375 15.94 11.32 -12.47
C VAL A 375 14.58 11.95 -12.68
N LYS A 376 14.21 12.89 -11.79
CA LYS A 376 12.97 13.65 -11.93
C LYS A 376 13.07 14.55 -13.15
N VAL A 377 12.10 14.46 -14.05
CA VAL A 377 12.00 15.30 -15.26
C VAL A 377 10.81 16.23 -15.24
N LYS A 378 9.82 15.96 -14.38
CA LYS A 378 8.62 16.81 -14.23
C LYS A 378 8.11 16.81 -12.79
N ASP A 379 7.68 17.99 -12.34
CA ASP A 379 7.04 18.17 -11.05
C ASP A 379 5.60 17.65 -11.01
N ALA A 380 5.14 17.30 -9.81
CA ALA A 380 3.76 16.95 -9.55
C ALA A 380 2.87 18.21 -9.59
N GLU A 381 1.57 18.04 -9.84
CA GLU A 381 0.65 19.15 -10.10
C GLU A 381 0.03 19.79 -8.83
N GLY A 382 0.31 19.22 -7.64
CA GLY A 382 -0.25 19.63 -6.36
C GLY A 382 -1.65 19.07 -6.04
N ARG A 383 -2.04 17.93 -6.64
CA ARG A 383 -3.36 17.30 -6.48
C ARG A 383 -3.29 15.97 -5.70
N SER A 384 -4.40 15.52 -5.13
CA SER A 384 -4.45 14.22 -4.43
C SER A 384 -4.07 13.07 -5.38
N PHE A 385 -3.19 12.17 -4.93
CA PHE A 385 -2.66 11.04 -5.70
C PHE A 385 -1.96 11.44 -7.01
N ASP A 386 -1.50 12.68 -7.14
CA ASP A 386 -0.67 13.09 -8.25
C ASP A 386 0.75 12.51 -8.16
N HIS A 387 1.53 12.65 -9.22
CA HIS A 387 2.91 12.22 -9.23
C HIS A 387 3.73 13.13 -10.14
N GLY A 388 5.05 13.14 -9.93
CA GLY A 388 5.99 13.68 -10.91
C GLY A 388 6.22 12.68 -12.06
N GLU A 389 7.05 13.05 -13.02
CA GLU A 389 7.58 12.09 -14.00
C GLU A 389 9.07 11.93 -13.79
N PHE A 390 9.53 10.68 -13.89
CA PHE A 390 10.92 10.28 -13.74
C PHE A 390 11.38 9.49 -14.95
N GLU A 391 12.64 9.68 -15.32
CA GLU A 391 13.33 8.87 -16.31
C GLU A 391 14.34 7.95 -15.63
N ILE A 392 14.60 6.81 -16.28
CA ILE A 392 15.63 5.86 -15.86
C ILE A 392 16.89 6.14 -16.67
N ILE A 393 17.99 6.42 -15.98
CA ILE A 393 19.32 6.48 -16.57
C ILE A 393 20.07 5.20 -16.18
N VAL A 394 20.68 4.56 -17.17
CA VAL A 394 21.64 3.47 -16.94
C VAL A 394 23.04 4.08 -16.91
N GLU A 395 23.79 3.76 -15.87
CA GLU A 395 25.17 4.20 -15.66
C GLU A 395 26.02 3.02 -15.18
N THR A 396 27.35 3.14 -15.21
CA THR A 396 28.23 2.15 -14.60
C THR A 396 27.97 2.08 -13.10
N ALA A 397 28.37 0.97 -12.44
CA ALA A 397 28.28 0.86 -10.98
C ALA A 397 28.96 2.03 -10.25
N THR A 398 30.00 2.64 -10.84
CA THR A 398 30.71 3.82 -10.33
C THR A 398 30.04 5.16 -10.65
N GLY A 399 28.96 5.18 -11.43
CA GLY A 399 28.20 6.37 -11.80
C GLY A 399 28.67 7.10 -13.06
N ALA A 400 29.52 6.48 -13.89
CA ALA A 400 29.89 7.04 -15.19
C ALA A 400 28.78 6.76 -16.23
N ALA A 401 28.49 7.72 -17.09
CA ALA A 401 27.49 7.53 -18.15
C ALA A 401 27.92 6.41 -19.11
N VAL A 402 26.98 5.54 -19.48
CA VAL A 402 27.19 4.55 -20.54
C VAL A 402 26.69 5.15 -21.85
N ASP A 403 27.46 5.03 -22.94
CA ASP A 403 26.97 5.46 -24.25
C ASP A 403 25.67 4.72 -24.61
N ALA A 404 24.68 5.47 -25.10
CA ALA A 404 23.32 4.99 -25.38
C ALA A 404 23.26 3.74 -26.29
N ALA A 405 24.33 3.46 -27.03
CA ALA A 405 24.48 2.27 -27.86
C ALA A 405 24.51 0.94 -27.08
N ILE A 406 24.78 0.96 -25.76
CA ILE A 406 24.80 -0.24 -24.91
C ILE A 406 23.45 -0.46 -24.19
N GLY A 407 22.63 0.59 -24.04
CA GLY A 407 21.32 0.54 -23.36
C GLY A 407 20.15 0.15 -24.28
N GLY A 408 20.34 0.20 -25.60
CA GLY A 408 19.33 -0.15 -26.62
C GLY A 408 19.57 -1.49 -27.32
N GLY A 409 20.46 -2.33 -26.79
CA GLY A 409 20.67 -3.67 -27.31
C GLY A 409 19.42 -4.51 -27.08
N THR A 410 18.73 -4.87 -28.17
CA THR A 410 17.78 -5.99 -28.24
C THR A 410 18.24 -7.10 -27.31
N LEU A 411 17.35 -7.52 -26.41
CA LEU A 411 17.58 -8.67 -25.54
C LEU A 411 17.78 -9.91 -26.42
N ALA A 412 19.03 -10.25 -26.67
CA ALA A 412 19.44 -11.49 -27.27
C ALA A 412 20.01 -12.35 -26.14
N HIS A 413 19.28 -13.42 -25.84
CA HIS A 413 19.61 -14.46 -24.88
C HIS A 413 21.03 -15.00 -25.07
N VAL A 414 21.71 -15.22 -23.94
CA VAL A 414 22.54 -16.42 -23.73
C VAL A 414 22.00 -17.12 -22.49
#